data_AF-A0A2V6NR12-F1
#
_entry.id   AF-A0A2V6NR12-F1
#
_cell.length_a   1.000
_cell.length_b   1.000
_cell.length_c   1.000
_cell.angle_alpha   90.00
_cell.angle_beta   90.00
_cell.angle_gamma   90.00
#
_symmetry.space_group_name_H-M   'P 1'
#
loop_
_entity.id
_entity.type
_entity.pdbx_description
1 polymer ?
#
loop_
_entity_poly.entity_id
_entity_poly.type
_entity_poly.pdbx_seq_one_letter_code
_entity_poly.pdbx_strand_id
1 'polypeptide(L)' 'LRLLLEIDPSVNAIVSSGYAMDATMSHYQDFGFRGVITKPYEAAELGRTVREVIESGRIKLVPDLDLQAVG' A
#
# COMPACT_ATOMS: atom_id res chain seq x y z
N LEU A 1 -2.96 -12.44 -5.52
CA LEU A 1 -3.57 -11.28 -4.86
C LEU A 1 -5.09 -11.39 -4.78
N ARG A 2 -5.79 -11.64 -5.89
CA ARG A 2 -7.25 -11.85 -5.91
C ARG A 2 -7.80 -12.74 -4.78
N LEU A 3 -7.25 -13.95 -4.59
CA LEU A 3 -7.66 -14.85 -3.51
C LEU A 3 -7.42 -14.29 -2.10
N LEU A 4 -6.36 -13.51 -1.90
CA LEU A 4 -6.08 -12.86 -0.61
C LEU A 4 -7.08 -11.73 -0.35
N LEU A 5 -7.43 -10.95 -1.38
CA LEU A 5 -8.44 -9.90 -1.28
C LEU A 5 -9.85 -10.43 -1.04
N GLU A 6 -10.15 -11.65 -1.52
CA GLU A 6 -11.41 -12.34 -1.21
C GLU A 6 -11.48 -12.80 0.25
N ILE A 7 -10.34 -13.10 0.88
CA ILE A 7 -10.26 -13.48 2.30
C ILE A 7 -10.24 -12.24 3.20
N ASP A 8 -9.40 -11.26 2.86
CA ASP A 8 -9.20 -10.03 3.61
C ASP A 8 -8.96 -8.85 2.64
N PRO A 9 -9.97 -8.00 2.41
CA PRO A 9 -9.86 -6.83 1.54
C PRO A 9 -8.89 -5.76 2.05
N SER A 10 -8.46 -5.82 3.32
CA SER A 10 -7.54 -4.86 3.94
C SER A 10 -6.07 -5.19 3.73
N VAL A 11 -5.75 -6.33 3.10
CA VAL A 11 -4.37 -6.78 2.86
C VAL A 11 -3.60 -5.73 2.06
N ASN A 12 -2.45 -5.34 2.63
CA ASN A 12 -1.46 -4.53 1.96
C ASN A 12 -0.48 -5.43 1.19
N ALA A 13 -0.45 -5.31 -0.13
CA ALA A 13 0.45 -6.09 -1.00
C ALA A 13 1.47 -5.19 -1.71
N ILE A 14 2.74 -5.57 -1.66
CA ILE A 14 3.83 -4.92 -2.41
C ILE A 14 4.36 -5.91 -3.44
N VAL A 15 4.44 -5.49 -4.71
CA VAL A 15 5.06 -6.31 -5.76
C VAL A 15 6.52 -5.93 -5.92
N SER A 16 7.38 -6.94 -6.13
CA SER A 16 8.78 -6.71 -6.39
C SER A 16 9.28 -7.50 -7.59
N SER A 17 9.72 -6.80 -8.64
CA SER A 17 10.25 -7.37 -9.87
C SER A 17 11.63 -6.79 -10.20
N GLY A 18 12.49 -7.59 -10.85
CA GLY A 18 13.78 -7.14 -11.38
C GLY A 18 13.70 -6.91 -12.88
N TYR A 19 14.50 -5.97 -13.39
CA TYR A 19 14.53 -5.51 -14.78
C TYR A 19 13.13 -5.13 -15.31
N ALA A 20 12.78 -3.85 -15.12
CA ALA A 20 11.57 -3.26 -15.65
C ALA A 20 11.47 -3.47 -17.16
N MET A 21 10.43 -4.17 -17.64
CA MET A 21 9.94 -4.05 -19.01
C MET A 21 8.57 -4.70 -19.23
N ASP A 22 7.70 -4.72 -18.22
CA ASP A 22 6.30 -5.03 -18.52
C ASP A 22 5.38 -3.96 -17.94
N ALA A 23 4.47 -3.50 -18.79
CA ALA A 23 3.42 -2.52 -18.51
C ALA A 23 2.65 -2.81 -17.20
N THR A 24 2.72 -4.05 -16.71
CA THR A 24 2.30 -4.51 -15.39
C THR A 24 2.82 -3.66 -14.23
N MET A 25 4.06 -3.15 -14.28
CA MET A 25 4.60 -2.29 -13.21
C MET A 25 4.03 -0.87 -13.23
N SER A 26 3.56 -0.38 -14.38
CA SER A 26 2.88 0.93 -14.47
C SER A 26 1.43 0.84 -13.97
N HIS A 27 0.83 -0.35 -13.98
CA HIS A 27 -0.56 -0.63 -13.62
C HIS A 27 -0.68 -1.55 -12.37
N TYR A 28 0.33 -1.56 -11.48
CA TYR A 28 0.35 -2.46 -10.31
C TYR A 28 -0.89 -2.30 -9.41
N GLN A 29 -1.47 -1.09 -9.38
CA GLN A 29 -2.69 -0.77 -8.63
C GLN A 29 -3.92 -1.52 -9.18
N ASP A 30 -4.01 -1.74 -10.49
CA ASP A 30 -5.12 -2.46 -11.13
C ASP A 30 -5.19 -3.93 -10.68
N PHE A 31 -4.05 -4.49 -10.24
CA PHE A 31 -3.97 -5.84 -9.70
C PHE A 31 -4.23 -5.92 -8.20
N GLY A 32 -4.40 -4.76 -7.52
CA GLY A 32 -4.61 -4.62 -6.08
C GLY A 32 -3.33 -4.39 -5.27
N PHE A 33 -2.17 -4.21 -5.91
CA PHE A 33 -0.94 -3.90 -5.18
C PHE A 33 -0.94 -2.43 -4.73
N ARG A 34 -0.50 -2.21 -3.50
CA ARG A 34 -0.46 -0.89 -2.86
C ARG A 34 0.93 -0.24 -2.93
N GLY A 35 1.95 -1.02 -3.27
CA GLY A 35 3.29 -0.53 -3.50
C GLY A 35 4.05 -1.42 -4.47
N VAL A 36 5.17 -0.90 -4.96
CA VAL A 36 6.05 -1.56 -5.90
C VAL A 36 7.51 -1.25 -5.55
N ILE A 37 8.40 -2.24 -5.67
CA ILE A 37 9.84 -2.06 -5.44
C ILE A 37 10.68 -2.84 -6.46
N THR A 38 11.58 -2.15 -7.15
CA THR A 38 12.39 -2.74 -8.22
C THR A 38 13.61 -3.45 -7.67
N LYS A 39 13.90 -4.65 -8.15
CA LYS A 39 15.14 -5.38 -7.81
C LYS A 39 16.28 -5.00 -8.76
N PRO A 40 17.53 -4.94 -8.28
CA PRO A 40 17.90 -5.06 -6.87
C PRO A 40 17.55 -3.78 -6.08
N TYR A 41 17.16 -3.94 -4.83
CA TYR A 41 16.88 -2.83 -3.90
C TYR A 41 17.70 -2.98 -2.62
N GLU A 42 17.92 -1.87 -1.94
CA GLU A 42 18.54 -1.85 -0.62
C GLU A 42 17.50 -2.05 0.50
N ALA A 43 17.95 -2.49 1.67
CA ALA A 43 17.09 -2.63 2.85
C ALA A 43 16.39 -1.31 3.23
N ALA A 44 17.09 -0.18 3.03
CA ALA A 44 16.52 1.14 3.27
C ALA A 44 15.35 1.46 2.33
N GLU A 45 15.42 1.02 1.08
CA GLU A 45 14.35 1.21 0.09
C GLU A 45 13.13 0.35 0.44
N LEU A 46 13.34 -0.92 0.77
CA LEU A 46 12.28 -1.79 1.26
C LEU A 46 11.59 -1.21 2.51
N GLY A 47 12.38 -0.72 3.46
CA GLY A 47 11.87 -0.11 4.68
C GLY A 47 11.00 1.13 4.41
N ARG A 48 11.37 1.95 3.42
CA ARG A 48 10.56 3.10 3.00
C ARG A 48 9.24 2.64 2.36
N THR A 49 9.29 1.74 1.38
CA THR A 49 8.08 1.25 0.69
C THR A 49 7.09 0.59 1.66
N VAL A 50 7.58 -0.22 2.61
CA VAL A 50 6.72 -0.85 3.62
C VAL A 50 6.05 0.21 4.51
N ARG A 51 6.80 1.22 4.96
CA ARG A 51 6.25 2.31 5.78
C ARG A 51 5.16 3.07 5.03
N GLU A 52 5.43 3.47 3.79
CA GLU A 52 4.49 4.19 2.94
C GLU A 52 3.18 3.41 2.73
N VAL A 53 3.29 2.10 2.45
CA VAL A 53 2.12 1.25 2.27
C VAL A 53 1.31 1.11 3.56
N ILE A 54 1.96 0.93 4.71
CA ILE A 54 1.28 0.86 6.01
C ILE A 54 0.58 2.18 6.35
N GLU A 55 1.23 3.32 6.08
CA GLU A 55 0.65 4.66 6.32
C GLU A 55 -0.53 4.96 5.39
N SER A 56 -0.44 4.56 4.10
CA SER A 56 -1.54 4.71 3.14
C SER A 56 -2.74 3.81 3.42
N GLY A 57 -2.53 2.70 4.15
CA GLY A 57 -3.56 1.75 4.54
C GLY A 57 -4.35 2.14 5.79
N ARG A 58 -3.84 3.09 6.58
CA ARG A 58 -4.63 3.66 7.68
C ARG A 58 -5.70 4.55 7.08
N ILE A 59 -6.95 4.11 7.18
CA ILE A 59 -8.08 5.05 7.14
C ILE A 59 -7.74 6.15 8.15
N LYS A 60 -7.76 7.41 7.74
CA LYS A 60 -7.81 8.53 8.67
C LYS A 60 -9.04 8.29 9.54
N LEU A 61 -8.84 7.68 10.71
CA LEU A 61 -9.76 7.86 11.82
C LEU A 61 -9.88 9.37 11.93
N VAL A 62 -11.06 9.88 11.56
CA VAL A 62 -11.46 11.25 11.85
C VAL A 62 -11.16 11.40 13.34
N PRO A 63 -10.18 12.24 13.74
CA PRO A 63 -9.99 12.50 15.16
C PRO A 63 -11.30 13.11 15.64
N ASP A 64 -11.78 12.57 16.76
CA ASP A 64 -13.04 12.86 17.44
C ASP A 64 -13.76 14.12 16.96
N LEU A 65 -15.04 13.94 16.58
CA LEU A 65 -16.01 15.04 16.55
C LEU A 65 -15.88 15.83 17.86
N ASP A 66 -15.37 17.05 17.77
CA ASP A 66 -15.42 18.04 18.84
C ASP A 66 -16.89 18.31 19.19
N LEU A 67 -17.42 17.50 20.12
CA LEU A 67 -18.61 17.80 20.93
C LEU A 67 -18.26 18.92 21.90
N GLN A 68 -17.93 20.10 21.38
CA GLN A 68 -17.80 21.34 22.14
C GLN A 68 -18.35 22.52 21.32
N ALA A 69 -19.65 22.47 21.01
CA ALA A 69 -20.40 23.66 20.62
C ALA A 69 -21.90 23.48 20.88
N VAL A 70 -22.25 23.06 22.09
CA VAL A 70 -23.59 23.32 22.65
C VAL A 70 -23.36 23.87 24.06
N GLY A 71 -23.31 25.19 24.12
CA GLY A 71 -23.20 26.00 25.33
C GLY A 71 -23.50 27.44 24.97
#